data_AF-W2VSR9-F1
#
_entry.id   AF-W2VSR9-F1
#
_cell.length_a   1.000
_cell.length_b   1.000
_cell.length_c   1.000
_cell.angle_alpha   90.00
_cell.angle_beta   90.00
_cell.angle_gamma   90.00
#
_symmetry.space_group_name_H-M   'P 1'
#
loop_
_entity.id
_entity.type
_entity.pdbx_description
1 polymer ?
#
loop_
_entity_poly.entity_id
_entity_poly.type
_entity_poly.pdbx_seq_one_letter_code
_entity_poly.pdbx_strand_id
1 'polypeptide(L)'
;MKALSGRFVLEKVVTVAGDVVCPQANIMRRLPQLVAYVEQRYKLSPTLMVKETLKYEQRVQVCDHRRDGIRHEFNIVRYQQDVARRHQ
;
A
#
# COMPACT_ATOMS: atom_id res chain seq x y z
N MET A 1 -4.29 6.81 -12.45
CA MET A 1 -4.03 5.48 -11.85
C MET A 1 -4.38 5.40 -10.36
N LYS A 2 -3.87 6.28 -9.48
CA LYS A 2 -4.12 6.19 -8.02
C LYS A 2 -5.60 6.17 -7.62
N ALA A 3 -6.44 6.99 -8.27
CA ALA A 3 -7.90 7.01 -8.07
C ALA A 3 -8.58 5.64 -8.32
N LEU A 4 -8.05 4.83 -9.25
CA LEU A 4 -8.60 3.53 -9.62
C LEU A 4 -8.23 2.40 -8.63
N SER A 5 -7.36 2.67 -7.65
CA SER A 5 -6.94 1.69 -6.66
C SER A 5 -7.89 1.59 -5.45
N GLY A 6 -8.87 2.50 -5.33
CA GLY A 6 -9.75 2.61 -4.16
C GLY A 6 -9.03 3.06 -2.88
N ARG A 7 -7.73 3.40 -2.95
CA ARG A 7 -6.89 3.83 -1.82
C ARG A 7 -6.81 5.35 -1.68
N PHE A 8 -7.60 6.11 -2.44
CA PHE A 8 -7.55 7.57 -2.47
C PHE A 8 -8.95 8.15 -2.24
N VAL A 9 -9.06 9.15 -1.35
CA VAL A 9 -10.32 9.84 -1.10
C VAL A 9 -10.54 10.85 -2.23
N LEU A 10 -11.36 10.49 -3.22
CA LEU A 10 -11.65 11.35 -4.37
C LEU A 10 -12.35 12.65 -3.96
N GLU A 11 -13.28 12.57 -2.99
CA GLU A 11 -14.14 13.69 -2.57
C GLU A 11 -13.38 14.93 -2.08
N LYS A 12 -12.12 14.78 -1.65
CA LYS A 12 -11.42 15.82 -0.89
C LYS A 12 -10.31 16.53 -1.67
N VAL A 13 -9.86 16.02 -2.82
CA VAL A 13 -8.58 16.46 -3.42
C VAL A 13 -8.57 16.59 -4.94
N VAL A 14 -9.40 15.85 -5.70
CA VAL A 14 -9.27 15.82 -7.18
C VAL A 14 -10.63 15.66 -7.86
N THR A 15 -10.97 16.59 -8.75
CA THR A 15 -12.02 16.40 -9.76
C THR A 15 -11.46 15.51 -10.85
N VAL A 16 -11.82 14.23 -10.87
CA VAL A 16 -11.44 13.33 -11.97
C VAL A 16 -12.35 13.62 -13.15
N ALA A 17 -11.79 14.11 -14.25
CA ALA A 17 -12.53 14.27 -15.49
C ALA A 17 -12.75 12.89 -16.12
N GLY A 18 -14.01 12.47 -16.23
CA GLY A 18 -14.43 11.19 -16.83
C GLY A 18 -15.05 10.21 -15.83
N ASP A 19 -15.85 9.28 -16.36
CA ASP A 19 -16.54 8.27 -15.55
C ASP A 19 -15.63 7.09 -15.22
N VAL A 20 -15.57 6.74 -13.93
CA VAL A 20 -14.94 5.49 -13.47
C VAL A 20 -16.00 4.42 -13.40
N VAL A 21 -16.06 3.56 -14.43
CA VAL A 21 -17.00 2.44 -14.47
C VAL A 21 -16.45 1.28 -13.66
N CYS A 22 -17.04 1.01 -12.50
CA CYS A 22 -16.81 -0.20 -11.71
C CYS A 22 -18.13 -0.97 -11.61
N PRO A 23 -18.20 -2.24 -12.05
CA PRO A 23 -19.46 -2.97 -12.19
C PRO A 23 -20.20 -3.29 -10.88
N GLN A 24 -19.62 -2.97 -9.70
CA GLN A 24 -20.26 -3.26 -8.42
C GLN A 24 -19.87 -2.21 -7.37
N ALA A 25 -20.86 -1.50 -6.81
CA ALA A 25 -20.65 -0.48 -5.76
C ALA A 25 -19.92 -1.04 -4.51
N ASN A 26 -20.09 -2.33 -4.21
CA ASN A 26 -19.43 -2.99 -3.10
C ASN A 26 -17.95 -3.32 -3.37
N ILE A 27 -17.51 -3.34 -4.62
CA ILE A 27 -16.11 -3.62 -4.96
C ILE A 27 -15.23 -2.45 -4.51
N MET A 28 -15.67 -1.19 -4.57
CA MET A 28 -14.85 -0.05 -4.13
C MET A 28 -14.32 -0.21 -2.70
N ARG A 29 -15.12 -0.77 -1.79
CA ARG A 29 -14.71 -1.09 -0.42
C ARG A 29 -13.61 -2.16 -0.38
N ARG A 30 -13.65 -3.14 -1.29
CA ARG A 30 -12.74 -4.29 -1.37
C ARG A 30 -11.57 -4.09 -2.36
N LEU A 31 -11.61 -3.02 -3.13
CA LEU A 31 -10.68 -2.74 -4.21
C LEU A 31 -9.23 -2.59 -3.71
N PRO A 32 -8.97 -1.95 -2.54
CA PRO A 32 -7.63 -1.91 -1.98
C PRO A 32 -7.00 -3.28 -1.71
N GLN A 33 -7.80 -4.31 -1.42
CA GLN A 33 -7.35 -5.68 -1.17
C GLN A 33 -7.22 -6.49 -2.48
N LEU A 34 -7.89 -6.06 -3.56
CA LEU A 34 -7.92 -6.77 -4.84
C LEU A 34 -6.90 -6.22 -5.85
N VAL A 35 -6.51 -4.95 -5.71
CA VAL A 35 -5.62 -4.27 -6.65
C VAL A 35 -4.39 -3.76 -5.93
N ALA A 36 -3.22 -4.14 -6.45
CA ALA A 36 -1.95 -3.54 -6.04
C ALA A 36 -1.71 -2.24 -6.81
N TYR A 37 -1.29 -1.19 -6.09
CA TYR A 37 -0.85 0.08 -6.68
C TYR A 37 0.56 0.39 -6.19
N VAL A 38 1.47 0.63 -7.13
CA VAL A 38 2.85 1.04 -6.86
C VAL A 38 2.97 2.53 -7.15
N GLU A 39 3.50 3.28 -6.19
CA GLU A 39 3.80 4.70 -6.40
C GLU A 39 5.00 4.88 -7.33
N GLN A 40 4.98 5.94 -8.13
CA GLN A 40 6.08 6.24 -9.05
C GLN A 40 7.41 6.47 -8.33
N ARG A 41 7.36 7.03 -7.12
CA ARG A 41 8.52 7.16 -6.21
C ARG A 41 8.38 6.18 -5.05
N TYR A 42 8.44 4.89 -5.37
CA TYR A 42 8.42 3.86 -4.35
C TYR A 42 9.66 3.96 -3.46
N LYS A 43 9.45 4.15 -2.16
CA LYS A 43 10.52 4.29 -1.17
C LYS A 43 10.96 2.90 -0.71
N LEU A 44 12.09 2.43 -1.22
CA LEU A 44 12.75 1.25 -0.69
C LEU A 44 13.48 1.60 0.61
N SER A 45 13.45 0.70 1.59
CA SER A 45 14.34 0.79 2.73
C SER A 45 15.76 0.40 2.30
N PRO A 46 16.78 1.26 2.50
CA PRO A 46 18.15 0.94 2.14
C PRO A 46 18.78 -0.14 3.03
N THR A 47 18.18 -0.39 4.21
CA THR A 47 18.69 -1.37 5.19
C THR A 47 18.16 -2.78 4.94
N LEU A 48 17.09 -2.93 4.17
CA LEU A 48 16.51 -4.23 3.85
C LEU A 48 17.05 -4.76 2.51
N MET A 49 17.43 -6.03 2.50
CA MET A 49 17.66 -6.75 1.26
C MET A 49 16.35 -6.86 0.48
N VAL A 50 16.42 -6.85 -0.86
CA VAL A 50 15.27 -7.01 -1.77
C VAL A 50 14.36 -8.17 -1.39
N LYS A 51 14.93 -9.32 -0.98
CA LYS A 51 14.17 -10.50 -0.53
C LYS A 51 13.29 -10.21 0.70
N GLU A 52 13.81 -9.46 1.66
CA GLU A 52 13.09 -9.12 2.89
C GLU A 52 12.03 -8.06 2.63
N THR A 53 12.30 -7.10 1.73
CA THR A 53 11.31 -6.14 1.26
C THR A 53 10.14 -6.82 0.59
N LEU A 54 10.37 -7.77 -0.33
CA LEU A 54 9.27 -8.53 -0.97
C LEU A 54 8.44 -9.32 0.06
N LYS A 55 9.08 -9.98 1.02
CA LYS A 55 8.38 -10.71 2.09
C LYS A 55 7.51 -9.79 2.94
N TYR A 56 8.01 -8.59 3.26
CA TYR A 56 7.27 -7.60 4.01
C TYR A 56 6.04 -7.12 3.22
N GLU A 57 6.21 -6.71 1.96
CA GLU A 57 5.12 -6.26 1.11
C GLU A 57 4.04 -7.33 0.91
N GLN A 58 4.45 -8.60 0.73
CA GLN A 58 3.50 -9.70 0.63
C GLN A 58 2.67 -9.90 1.90
N ARG A 59 3.26 -9.70 3.08
CA ARG A 59 2.54 -9.76 4.37
C ARG A 59 1.59 -8.57 4.54
N VAL A 60 2.01 -7.39 4.10
CA VAL A 60 1.28 -6.14 4.31
C VAL A 60 0.16 -5.95 3.30
N GLN A 61 0.26 -6.49 2.08
CA GLN A 61 -0.85 -6.52 1.12
C GLN A 61 -2.09 -7.28 1.64
N VAL A 62 -1.89 -8.24 2.55
CA VAL A 62 -2.98 -8.96 3.23
C VAL A 62 -3.62 -8.13 4.35
N CYS A 63 -2.95 -7.06 4.80
CA CYS A 63 -3.39 -6.19 5.88
C CYS A 63 -3.98 -4.87 5.35
N ASP A 64 -5.14 -4.49 5.90
CA ASP A 64 -5.96 -3.36 5.48
C ASP A 64 -5.20 -2.03 5.35
N HIS A 65 -5.05 -1.53 4.12
CA HIS A 65 -4.49 -0.20 3.81
C HIS A 65 -5.52 0.93 3.88
N ARG A 66 -6.75 0.66 4.37
CA ARG A 66 -7.83 1.66 4.43
C ARG A 66 -7.49 2.89 5.28
N ARG A 67 -6.43 2.83 6.07
CA ARG A 67 -5.90 3.92 6.87
C ARG A 67 -4.37 3.84 6.78
N ASP A 68 -3.72 4.99 6.63
CA ASP A 68 -2.34 5.18 7.07
C ASP A 68 -1.21 4.77 6.10
N GLY A 69 -0.88 5.66 5.16
CA GLY A 69 0.50 5.73 4.63
C GLY A 69 1.54 5.89 5.76
N ILE A 70 1.16 6.52 6.88
CA ILE A 70 1.99 6.68 8.08
C ILE A 70 2.25 5.33 8.77
N ARG A 71 1.25 4.43 8.91
CA ARG A 71 1.47 3.12 9.55
C ARG A 71 2.43 2.24 8.76
N HIS A 72 2.41 2.33 7.44
CA HIS A 72 3.32 1.55 6.61
C HIS A 72 4.79 1.92 6.90
N GLU A 73 5.08 3.21 7.02
CA GLU A 73 6.42 3.71 7.39
C GLU A 73 6.82 3.29 8.81
N PHE A 74 5.90 3.29 9.79
CA PHE A 74 6.19 2.76 11.13
C PHE A 74 6.43 1.24 11.14
N ASN A 75 5.62 0.48 10.41
CA ASN A 75 5.68 -0.98 10.39
C ASN A 75 6.95 -1.49 9.68
N ILE A 76 7.41 -0.82 8.62
CA ILE A 76 8.64 -1.21 7.92
C ILE A 76 9.88 -0.95 8.79
N VAL A 77 9.88 0.11 9.61
CA VAL A 77 10.95 0.38 10.58
C VAL A 77 10.98 -0.69 11.67
N ARG A 78 9.82 -1.13 12.17
CA ARG A 78 9.75 -2.24 13.13
C ARG A 78 10.27 -3.55 12.51
N TYR A 79 9.86 -3.84 11.27
CA TYR A 79 10.33 -5.03 10.56
C TYR A 79 11.85 -5.02 10.35
N GLN A 80 12.45 -3.85 10.09
CA GLN A 80 13.91 -3.69 10.02
C GLN A 80 14.61 -4.08 11.32
N GLN A 81 14.10 -3.60 12.46
CA GLN A 81 14.65 -3.95 13.77
C GLN A 81 14.56 -5.46 14.03
N ASP A 82 13.46 -6.10 13.65
CA ASP A 82 13.26 -7.54 13.82
C ASP A 82 14.17 -8.39 12.92
N VAL A 83 14.46 -7.92 11.70
CA VAL A 83 15.43 -8.59 10.80
C VAL A 83 16.85 -8.40 11.32
N ALA A 84 17.21 -7.20 11.76
CA ALA A 84 18.54 -6.92 12.33
C ALA A 84 18.84 -7.81 13.55
N ARG A 85 17.86 -8.06 14.41
CA ARG A 85 17.99 -8.96 15.58
C ARG A 85 18.15 -10.44 15.22
N ARG A 86 17.72 -10.89 14.03
CA ARG A 86 17.85 -12.29 13.59
C ARG A 86 19.22 -12.64 13.03
N HIS A 87 20.03 -11.63 12.74
CA HIS A 87 21.37 -11.78 12.16
C HIS A 87 22.49 -11.44 13.16
N GLN A 88 22.15 -11.24 14.44
CA GLN A 88 23.08 -11.23 15.59
C GLN A 88 23.10 -12.61 16.24
#